data_AF-A0A7S4JJS9-F1
#
_entry.id   AF-A0A7S4JJS9-F1
#
_cell.length_a   1.000
_cell.length_b   1.000
_cell.length_c   1.000
_cell.angle_alpha   90.00
_cell.angle_beta   90.00
_cell.angle_gamma   90.00
#
_symmetry.space_group_name_H-M   'P 1'
#
loop_
_entity.id
_entity.type
_entity.pdbx_description
1 polymer ?
#
loop_
_entity_poly.entity_id
_entity_poly.type
_entity_poly.pdbx_seq_one_letter_code
_entity_poly.pdbx_strand_id
1 'polypeptide(L)'
;MRRSRPQVGYDGHTKQPPASHPTVDLLSVLDETEQLCHEYEIETILSKGAPVVAYSTGGAAVGSHLDHLPPSRPLGFNMGSMSADEEARLVYDVYGHKPPKAALMDERLDALEREIGRLGREERSSLDRARRHHPLLTIASPHVRDILLDDGYDAPSAARRLARYWKQREGLFGERAFSRGLLMQPDIYDYIEHYNRCDRAKDDPSVSEEMKAMAREYVRIVSRVKIEAMDKLIAEAPEKDREALVEAIRVNPLMAQSAEFKLLFLKCEDFVEARAAVRMMKYWAMKKFLFGPGRLGEEITLADVDDCVFDLDVIGHSLLVPGTDKNGRCVFWGAPNELVGRDGWTAEAMAQYMWCIVHIALAQPSCSEHGLVVMINSSSGFNPSVFDGTFAVRRLGTSIIMNCMPFRVCVVHCFFSPSSWWQSFMTKVLKHLSDFGTKRMVMHIGAFEENRTVLEGIFGIGPDQVITELGGNVDMDWWRGWIRERREEGK
;
A
#
# COMPACT_ATOMS: atom_id res chain seq x y z
N MET A 1 -59.62 -9.53 -19.94
CA MET A 1 -59.86 -8.38 -19.04
C MET A 1 -58.58 -8.10 -18.25
N ARG A 2 -57.76 -7.15 -18.71
CA ARG A 2 -56.54 -6.71 -18.02
C ARG A 2 -56.93 -5.76 -16.89
N ARG A 3 -56.53 -6.07 -15.66
CA ARG A 3 -56.70 -5.17 -14.50
C ARG A 3 -55.61 -4.09 -14.55
N SER A 4 -56.03 -2.84 -14.59
CA SER A 4 -55.21 -1.65 -14.45
C SER A 4 -54.64 -1.56 -13.03
N ARG A 5 -53.34 -1.23 -12.91
CA ARG A 5 -52.72 -0.83 -11.64
C ARG A 5 -53.10 0.62 -11.32
N PRO A 6 -53.26 0.99 -10.04
CA PRO A 6 -53.60 2.36 -9.65
C PRO A 6 -52.38 3.27 -9.81
N GLN A 7 -52.62 4.46 -10.39
CA GLN A 7 -51.67 5.56 -10.40
C GLN A 7 -51.53 6.11 -8.97
N VAL A 8 -50.30 6.09 -8.45
CA VAL A 8 -49.94 6.83 -7.24
C VAL A 8 -49.58 8.24 -7.69
N GLY A 9 -50.37 9.22 -7.25
CA GLY A 9 -50.09 10.64 -7.45
C GLY A 9 -48.85 11.03 -6.67
N TYR A 10 -47.87 11.60 -7.37
CA TYR A 10 -46.69 12.22 -6.77
C TYR A 10 -47.03 13.69 -6.52
N ASP A 11 -47.21 14.07 -5.25
CA ASP A 11 -47.37 15.47 -4.86
C ASP A 11 -46.02 16.18 -4.99
N GLY A 12 -45.96 17.12 -5.92
CA GLY A 12 -44.80 17.95 -6.21
C GLY A 12 -44.55 18.96 -5.09
N HIS A 13 -43.86 18.53 -4.03
CA HIS A 13 -43.12 19.43 -3.16
C HIS A 13 -41.73 19.67 -3.76
N THR A 14 -41.56 20.84 -4.38
CA THR A 14 -40.27 21.40 -4.76
C THR A 14 -39.40 21.56 -3.51
N LYS A 15 -38.50 20.60 -3.26
CA LYS A 15 -37.35 20.82 -2.36
C LYS A 15 -36.55 21.97 -2.97
N GLN A 16 -36.41 23.07 -2.23
CA GLN A 16 -35.43 24.10 -2.57
C GLN A 16 -34.05 23.41 -2.71
N PRO A 17 -33.27 23.71 -3.76
CA PRO A 17 -31.92 23.22 -3.85
C PRO A 17 -31.14 23.68 -2.61
N PRO A 18 -30.26 22.83 -2.05
CA PRO A 18 -29.41 23.22 -0.92
C PRO A 18 -28.64 24.49 -1.29
N ALA A 19 -28.49 25.39 -0.33
CA ALA A 19 -27.70 26.61 -0.51
C ALA A 19 -26.31 26.24 -1.02
N SER A 20 -25.88 26.84 -2.13
CA SER A 20 -24.56 26.62 -2.70
C SER A 20 -23.51 26.81 -1.62
N HIS A 21 -22.73 25.75 -1.34
CA HIS A 21 -21.62 25.83 -0.42
C HIS A 21 -20.65 26.93 -0.88
N PRO A 22 -20.04 27.70 0.05
CA PRO A 22 -18.99 28.64 -0.31
C PRO A 22 -17.89 27.86 -1.03
N THR A 23 -17.54 28.30 -2.24
CA THR A 23 -16.50 27.69 -3.05
C THR A 23 -15.16 27.93 -2.33
N VAL A 24 -14.71 26.93 -1.58
CA VAL A 24 -13.38 26.96 -0.93
C VAL A 24 -12.34 26.86 -2.04
N ASP A 25 -11.36 27.78 -2.04
CA ASP A 25 -10.25 27.73 -2.98
C ASP A 25 -9.42 26.48 -2.68
N LEU A 26 -9.54 25.46 -3.54
CA LEU A 26 -8.75 24.25 -3.40
C LEU A 26 -7.26 24.60 -3.34
N LEU A 27 -6.76 25.55 -4.11
CA LEU A 27 -5.32 25.83 -4.18
C LEU A 27 -4.73 26.27 -2.82
N SER A 28 -5.48 26.99 -1.98
CA SER A 28 -4.97 27.43 -0.67
C SER A 28 -4.82 26.27 0.32
N VAL A 29 -5.76 25.33 0.36
CA VAL A 29 -5.69 24.12 1.21
C VAL A 29 -4.50 23.24 0.79
N LEU A 30 -4.14 23.29 -0.49
CA LEU A 30 -3.09 22.49 -1.10
C LEU A 30 -1.71 23.05 -0.83
N ASP A 31 -1.53 24.37 -0.98
CA ASP A 31 -0.29 25.06 -0.62
C ASP A 31 0.03 24.84 0.88
N GLU A 32 -0.98 24.84 1.74
CA GLU A 32 -0.83 24.53 3.17
C GLU A 32 -0.44 23.06 3.44
N THR A 33 -1.00 22.12 2.67
CA THR A 33 -0.70 20.67 2.78
C THR A 33 0.67 20.31 2.21
N GLU A 34 1.13 21.02 1.18
CA GLU A 34 2.44 20.85 0.53
C GLU A 34 3.56 21.47 1.37
N GLN A 35 3.32 22.64 1.99
CA GLN A 35 4.24 23.23 2.97
C GLN A 35 4.50 22.27 4.16
N LEU A 36 3.46 21.55 4.61
CA LEU A 36 3.59 20.49 5.62
C LEU A 36 4.48 19.32 5.19
N CYS A 37 4.51 18.97 3.89
CA CYS A 37 5.41 17.94 3.38
C CYS A 37 6.87 18.41 3.44
N HIS A 38 7.14 19.64 3.01
CA HIS A 38 8.50 20.18 2.99
C HIS A 38 9.10 20.37 4.39
N GLU A 39 8.33 20.85 5.36
CA GLU A 39 8.85 21.08 6.73
C GLU A 39 9.24 19.77 7.45
N TYR A 40 8.58 18.64 7.16
CA TYR A 40 8.90 17.33 7.75
C TYR A 40 9.85 16.45 6.91
N GLU A 41 9.92 16.63 5.59
CA GLU A 41 10.80 15.84 4.70
C GLU A 41 12.24 16.36 4.64
N ILE A 42 12.47 17.67 4.90
CA ILE A 42 13.78 18.31 4.76
C ILE A 42 14.86 17.73 5.70
N GLU A 43 14.50 17.04 6.79
CA GLU A 43 15.49 16.38 7.65
C GLU A 43 15.80 14.92 7.31
N THR A 44 15.01 14.23 6.45
CA THR A 44 15.13 12.76 6.33
C THR A 44 15.48 12.23 4.94
N ILE A 45 15.22 12.91 3.82
CA ILE A 45 15.49 12.33 2.49
C ILE A 45 16.05 13.35 1.50
N LEU A 46 17.37 13.43 1.42
CA LEU A 46 18.07 13.84 0.20
C LEU A 46 19.03 12.71 -0.21
N SER A 47 18.64 11.91 -1.22
CA SER A 47 19.48 11.64 -2.40
C SER A 47 18.91 10.53 -3.30
N LYS A 48 19.07 10.77 -4.61
CA LYS A 48 19.01 9.84 -5.76
C LYS A 48 17.63 9.62 -6.39
N GLY A 49 17.40 10.32 -7.50
CA GLY A 49 16.38 9.98 -8.49
C GLY A 49 16.60 8.57 -9.03
N ALA A 50 15.52 7.80 -9.11
CA ALA A 50 15.53 6.42 -9.60
C ALA A 50 14.86 6.31 -10.98
N PRO A 51 15.27 5.35 -11.82
CA PRO A 51 14.73 5.19 -13.17
C PRO A 51 13.29 4.67 -13.17
N VAL A 52 12.51 5.13 -14.16
CA VAL A 52 11.17 4.63 -14.51
C VAL A 52 11.35 3.45 -15.47
N VAL A 53 10.66 2.34 -15.23
CA VAL A 53 10.69 1.17 -16.12
C VAL A 53 9.51 1.26 -17.10
N ALA A 54 9.81 1.42 -18.38
CA ALA A 54 8.83 1.32 -19.46
C ALA A 54 9.01 -0.03 -20.15
N TYR A 55 7.91 -0.77 -20.31
CA TYR A 55 7.88 -1.99 -21.13
C TYR A 55 7.32 -1.62 -22.50
N SER A 56 8.16 -1.74 -23.53
CA SER A 56 7.77 -1.57 -24.93
C SER A 56 7.96 -2.91 -25.63
N THR A 57 6.88 -3.52 -26.06
CA THR A 57 6.90 -4.72 -26.91
C THR A 57 7.03 -4.28 -28.36
N GLY A 58 8.27 -4.07 -28.81
CA GLY A 58 8.55 -3.71 -30.20
C GLY A 58 8.17 -4.85 -31.15
N GLY A 59 7.04 -4.72 -31.85
CA GLY A 59 6.66 -5.58 -32.96
C GLY A 59 7.50 -5.30 -34.20
N ALA A 60 8.64 -5.97 -34.34
CA ALA A 60 9.30 -6.16 -35.62
C ALA A 60 8.84 -7.51 -36.20
N ALA A 61 8.12 -7.45 -37.32
CA ALA A 61 7.77 -8.62 -38.11
C ALA A 61 9.05 -9.34 -38.58
N VAL A 62 9.33 -10.52 -38.04
CA VAL A 62 10.31 -11.46 -38.58
C VAL A 62 9.55 -12.70 -39.03
N GLY A 63 9.54 -12.90 -40.35
CA GLY A 63 8.94 -14.04 -40.99
C GLY A 63 9.64 -15.36 -40.64
N SER A 64 8.81 -16.42 -40.66
CA SER A 64 9.14 -17.80 -41.04
C SER A 64 10.58 -18.28 -40.79
N HIS A 65 10.82 -18.87 -39.61
CA HIS A 65 11.68 -20.05 -39.45
C HIS A 65 11.52 -20.64 -38.04
N LEU A 66 10.52 -21.49 -37.85
CA LEU A 66 10.42 -22.40 -36.70
C LEU A 66 9.82 -23.74 -37.17
N ASP A 67 10.54 -24.40 -38.08
CA ASP A 67 10.50 -25.86 -38.18
C ASP A 67 11.75 -26.36 -37.42
N HIS A 68 11.56 -27.36 -36.55
CA HIS A 68 12.55 -27.98 -35.64
C HIS A 68 12.55 -27.50 -34.18
N LEU A 69 11.44 -27.75 -33.47
CA LEU A 69 11.49 -28.12 -32.05
C LEU A 69 10.70 -29.43 -31.84
N PRO A 70 11.22 -30.40 -31.07
CA PRO A 70 10.53 -31.66 -30.81
C PRO A 70 9.31 -31.43 -29.89
N PRO A 71 8.24 -32.23 -30.02
CA PRO A 71 7.02 -32.04 -29.25
C PRO A 71 7.29 -32.26 -27.75
N SER A 72 6.96 -31.25 -26.95
CA SER A 72 6.91 -31.35 -25.49
C SER A 72 5.88 -32.42 -25.09
N ARG A 73 6.35 -33.44 -24.36
CA ARG A 73 5.49 -34.45 -23.71
C ARG A 73 4.55 -33.77 -22.71
N PRO A 74 3.26 -34.16 -22.64
CA PRO A 74 2.38 -33.71 -21.57
C PRO A 74 2.79 -34.41 -20.27
N LEU A 75 3.24 -33.62 -19.28
CA LEU A 75 3.31 -34.07 -17.88
C LEU A 75 1.88 -33.99 -17.31
N GLY A 76 1.13 -35.07 -17.45
CA GLY A 76 -0.09 -35.26 -16.69
C GLY A 76 0.27 -35.49 -15.22
N PHE A 77 0.01 -34.51 -14.36
CA PHE A 77 0.04 -34.71 -12.91
C PHE A 77 -1.28 -35.35 -12.49
N ASN A 78 -1.19 -36.61 -12.03
CA ASN A 78 -2.27 -37.34 -11.40
C ASN A 78 -2.31 -36.92 -9.92
N MET A 79 -3.39 -36.29 -9.47
CA MET A 79 -3.60 -35.90 -8.06
C MET A 79 -3.99 -37.12 -7.21
N GLY A 80 -3.02 -38.02 -7.00
CA GLY A 80 -3.07 -39.02 -5.94
C GLY A 80 -2.17 -38.58 -4.79
N SER A 81 -2.70 -38.61 -3.57
CA SER A 81 -2.09 -38.28 -2.27
C SER A 81 -0.56 -38.15 -2.27
N MET A 82 -0.07 -36.90 -2.25
CA MET A 82 1.33 -36.62 -1.89
C MET A 82 1.57 -37.06 -0.45
N SER A 83 2.66 -37.76 -0.22
CA SER A 83 3.13 -38.07 1.13
C SER A 83 3.70 -36.82 1.79
N ALA A 84 3.69 -36.76 3.14
CA ALA A 84 4.28 -35.66 3.90
C ALA A 84 5.78 -35.44 3.57
N ASP A 85 6.47 -36.47 3.08
CA ASP A 85 7.87 -36.39 2.63
C ASP A 85 8.01 -35.73 1.24
N GLU A 86 7.00 -35.81 0.38
CA GLU A 86 6.97 -35.13 -0.92
C GLU A 86 6.56 -33.65 -0.78
N GLU A 87 5.67 -33.35 0.16
CA GLU A 87 5.33 -31.98 0.54
C GLU A 87 6.52 -31.28 1.21
N ALA A 88 7.24 -31.99 2.09
CA ALA A 88 8.50 -31.52 2.66
C ALA A 88 9.60 -31.30 1.60
N ARG A 89 9.60 -32.07 0.50
CA ARG A 89 10.50 -31.87 -0.65
C ARG A 89 10.13 -30.64 -1.49
N LEU A 90 8.85 -30.35 -1.66
CA LEU A 90 8.40 -29.17 -2.42
C LEU A 90 8.72 -27.86 -1.67
N VAL A 91 8.63 -27.88 -0.34
CA VAL A 91 9.06 -26.76 0.54
C VAL A 91 10.61 -26.64 0.58
N TYR A 92 11.32 -27.76 0.44
CA TYR A 92 12.79 -27.84 0.42
C TYR A 92 13.41 -27.16 -0.81
N ASP A 93 12.78 -27.27 -1.98
CA ASP A 93 13.26 -26.68 -3.24
C ASP A 93 13.09 -25.15 -3.31
N VAL A 94 12.24 -24.56 -2.45
CA VAL A 94 11.97 -23.10 -2.44
C VAL A 94 12.84 -22.34 -1.43
N TYR A 95 13.27 -22.98 -0.33
CA TYR A 95 13.90 -22.26 0.81
C TYR A 95 15.29 -22.74 1.23
N GLY A 96 15.88 -23.76 0.58
CA GLY A 96 17.31 -24.09 0.68
C GLY A 96 17.82 -24.63 2.02
N HIS A 97 17.19 -24.37 3.16
CA HIS A 97 17.60 -24.90 4.47
C HIS A 97 16.41 -25.19 5.39
N LYS A 98 16.41 -26.37 6.01
CA LYS A 98 15.52 -26.69 7.13
C LYS A 98 15.91 -25.79 8.31
N PRO A 99 14.98 -25.10 9.00
CA PRO A 99 15.32 -24.38 10.21
C PRO A 99 15.96 -25.37 11.20
N PRO A 100 17.12 -25.02 11.78
CA PRO A 100 17.84 -25.88 12.69
C PRO A 100 16.93 -26.17 13.88
N LYS A 101 17.06 -27.38 14.44
CA LYS A 101 16.48 -27.66 15.76
C LYS A 101 16.95 -26.55 16.71
N ALA A 102 16.08 -26.08 17.61
CA ALA A 102 16.41 -24.98 18.53
C ALA A 102 17.78 -25.17 19.23
N ALA A 103 18.07 -26.41 19.66
CA ALA A 103 19.36 -26.79 20.25
C ALA A 103 20.58 -26.54 19.35
N LEU A 104 20.44 -26.72 18.03
CA LEU A 104 21.50 -26.42 17.06
C LEU A 104 21.68 -24.91 16.90
N MET A 105 20.62 -24.10 16.98
CA MET A 105 20.76 -22.65 16.95
C MET A 105 21.52 -22.14 18.18
N ASP A 106 21.20 -22.64 19.37
CA ASP A 106 21.89 -22.26 20.60
C ASP A 106 23.39 -22.61 20.55
N GLU A 107 23.73 -23.81 20.06
CA GLU A 107 25.14 -24.22 19.85
C GLU A 107 25.87 -23.27 18.88
N ARG A 108 25.19 -22.82 17.82
CA ARG A 108 25.76 -21.92 16.81
C ARG A 108 25.91 -20.49 17.33
N LEU A 109 24.99 -20.02 18.18
CA LEU A 109 25.12 -18.73 18.86
C LEU A 109 26.28 -18.75 19.87
N ASP A 110 26.45 -19.83 20.61
CA ASP A 110 27.61 -20.01 21.48
C ASP A 110 28.93 -20.04 20.70
N ALA A 111 28.93 -20.69 19.52
CA ALA A 111 30.07 -20.69 18.63
C ALA A 111 30.39 -19.28 18.11
N LEU A 112 29.37 -18.52 17.70
CA LEU A 112 29.50 -17.13 17.27
C LEU A 112 30.11 -16.25 18.37
N GLU A 113 29.67 -16.40 19.62
CA GLU A 113 30.22 -15.64 20.74
C GLU A 113 31.70 -15.91 20.99
N ARG A 114 32.11 -17.18 20.88
CA ARG A 114 33.54 -17.57 20.96
C ARG A 114 34.35 -16.93 19.83
N GLU A 115 33.82 -16.90 18.61
CA GLU A 115 34.49 -16.30 17.45
C GLU A 115 34.59 -14.77 17.56
N ILE A 116 33.55 -14.09 18.05
CA ILE A 116 33.64 -12.66 18.41
C ILE A 116 34.74 -12.42 19.46
N GLY A 117 34.87 -13.36 20.41
CA GLY A 117 35.95 -13.40 21.39
C GLY A 117 37.35 -13.47 20.78
N ARG A 118 37.50 -14.12 19.62
CA ARG A 118 38.76 -14.32 18.89
C ARG A 118 39.14 -13.16 17.96
N LEU A 119 38.19 -12.31 17.58
CA LEU A 119 38.48 -11.13 16.76
C LEU A 119 39.45 -10.17 17.46
N GLY A 120 40.26 -9.47 16.67
CA GLY A 120 41.17 -8.45 17.18
C GLY A 120 40.42 -7.32 17.90
N ARG A 121 41.02 -6.74 18.95
CA ARG A 121 40.36 -5.65 19.73
C ARG A 121 39.90 -4.49 18.85
N GLU A 122 40.68 -4.13 17.84
CA GLU A 122 40.32 -3.04 16.92
C GLU A 122 39.12 -3.42 16.05
N GLU A 123 39.07 -4.65 15.56
CA GLU A 123 38.03 -5.15 14.67
C GLU A 123 36.66 -5.17 15.35
N ARG A 124 36.60 -5.61 16.61
CA ARG A 124 35.34 -5.66 17.38
C ARG A 124 35.07 -4.41 18.22
N SER A 125 35.89 -3.38 18.15
CA SER A 125 35.80 -2.20 19.05
C SER A 125 34.43 -1.51 19.01
N SER A 126 33.82 -1.38 17.84
CA SER A 126 32.47 -0.82 17.65
C SER A 126 31.38 -1.74 18.21
N LEU A 127 31.50 -3.05 17.99
CA LEU A 127 30.58 -4.06 18.53
C LEU A 127 30.63 -4.10 20.07
N ASP A 128 31.84 -4.08 20.66
CA ASP A 128 32.04 -4.03 22.11
C ASP A 128 31.41 -2.76 22.71
N ARG A 129 31.47 -1.62 21.99
CA ARG A 129 30.82 -0.38 22.41
C ARG A 129 29.31 -0.48 22.33
N ALA A 130 28.77 -1.03 21.23
CA ALA A 130 27.34 -1.28 21.09
C ALA A 130 26.79 -2.15 22.23
N ARG A 131 27.51 -3.22 22.61
CA ARG A 131 27.17 -4.08 23.76
C ARG A 131 27.21 -3.37 25.10
N ARG A 132 28.15 -2.43 25.30
CA ARG A 132 28.17 -1.60 26.52
C ARG A 132 26.96 -0.69 26.63
N HIS A 133 26.53 -0.09 25.51
CA HIS A 133 25.35 0.78 25.49
C HIS A 133 24.05 0.00 25.55
N HIS A 134 24.00 -1.20 24.97
CA HIS A 134 22.82 -2.06 24.95
C HIS A 134 23.24 -3.48 25.28
N PRO A 135 23.24 -3.85 26.57
CA PRO A 135 23.54 -5.20 27.00
C PRO A 135 22.62 -6.25 26.36
N LEU A 136 21.45 -5.85 25.82
CA LEU A 136 20.50 -6.69 25.09
C LEU A 136 20.86 -6.91 23.60
N LEU A 137 21.86 -6.22 23.04
CA LEU A 137 22.55 -6.63 21.80
C LEU A 137 23.41 -7.87 22.06
N THR A 138 22.82 -8.86 22.71
CA THR A 138 23.40 -10.18 22.88
C THR A 138 23.19 -10.97 21.59
N ILE A 139 23.88 -12.11 21.53
CA ILE A 139 23.59 -13.23 20.63
C ILE A 139 22.11 -13.66 20.60
N ALA A 140 21.29 -13.27 21.59
CA ALA A 140 19.86 -13.54 21.58
C ALA A 140 19.03 -12.57 20.72
N SER A 141 19.63 -11.48 20.21
CA SER A 141 18.90 -10.55 19.34
C SER A 141 18.58 -11.19 17.98
N PRO A 142 17.37 -10.95 17.41
CA PRO A 142 16.98 -11.51 16.10
C PRO A 142 18.00 -11.23 15.00
N HIS A 143 18.51 -9.99 14.94
CA HIS A 143 19.50 -9.59 13.95
C HIS A 143 20.80 -10.40 13.98
N VAL A 144 21.26 -10.82 15.17
CA VAL A 144 22.44 -11.68 15.27
C VAL A 144 22.16 -13.09 14.74
N ARG A 145 20.92 -13.58 14.90
CA ARG A 145 20.49 -14.85 14.30
C ARG A 145 20.41 -14.74 12.78
N ASP A 146 19.87 -13.63 12.26
CA ASP A 146 19.75 -13.43 10.81
C ASP A 146 21.11 -13.34 10.13
N ILE A 147 22.08 -12.64 10.72
CA ILE A 147 23.47 -12.63 10.22
C ILE A 147 24.06 -14.05 10.20
N LEU A 148 23.78 -14.85 11.23
CA LEU A 148 24.26 -16.22 11.31
C LEU A 148 23.56 -17.14 10.29
N LEU A 149 22.27 -16.90 10.00
CA LEU A 149 21.51 -17.59 8.96
C LEU A 149 22.07 -17.28 7.57
N ASP A 150 22.27 -16.00 7.27
CA ASP A 150 22.78 -15.55 5.97
C ASP A 150 24.18 -16.10 5.67
N ASP A 151 25.01 -16.24 6.71
CA ASP A 151 26.36 -16.79 6.58
C ASP A 151 26.37 -18.33 6.71
N GLY A 152 25.21 -18.99 6.52
CA GLY A 152 25.10 -20.45 6.48
C GLY A 152 25.52 -21.14 7.78
N TYR A 153 25.32 -20.49 8.93
CA TYR A 153 25.77 -20.91 10.26
C TYR A 153 27.29 -20.95 10.46
N ASP A 154 28.07 -20.30 9.59
CA ASP A 154 29.52 -20.16 9.75
C ASP A 154 29.85 -19.07 10.78
N ALA A 155 30.00 -19.47 12.05
CA ALA A 155 30.29 -18.58 13.16
C ALA A 155 31.48 -17.62 12.93
N PRO A 156 32.62 -18.04 12.35
CA PRO A 156 33.72 -17.12 12.03
C PRO A 156 33.36 -16.03 11.03
N SER A 157 32.60 -16.35 9.97
CA SER A 157 32.14 -15.35 9.00
C SER A 157 31.10 -14.41 9.60
N ALA A 158 30.12 -14.96 10.33
CA ALA A 158 29.10 -14.19 11.02
C ALA A 158 29.71 -13.22 12.06
N ALA A 159 30.74 -13.65 12.80
CA ALA A 159 31.46 -12.79 13.75
C ALA A 159 32.08 -11.58 13.05
N ARG A 160 32.79 -11.80 11.93
CA ARG A 160 33.42 -10.73 11.15
C ARG A 160 32.38 -9.81 10.51
N ARG A 161 31.27 -10.37 10.00
CA ARG A 161 30.17 -9.59 9.42
C ARG A 161 29.50 -8.70 10.46
N LEU A 162 29.21 -9.24 11.65
CA LEU A 162 28.65 -8.47 12.76
C LEU A 162 29.59 -7.35 13.22
N ALA A 163 30.89 -7.62 13.37
CA ALA A 163 31.89 -6.60 13.70
C ALA A 163 31.98 -5.50 12.63
N ARG A 164 31.99 -5.89 11.35
CA ARG A 164 32.01 -4.95 10.22
C ARG A 164 30.75 -4.09 10.17
N TYR A 165 29.57 -4.68 10.39
CA TYR A 165 28.30 -3.96 10.48
C TYR A 165 28.38 -2.83 11.51
N TRP A 166 28.82 -3.14 12.73
CA TRP A 166 28.97 -2.14 13.79
C TRP A 166 29.99 -1.06 13.47
N LYS A 167 31.11 -1.44 12.84
CA LYS A 167 32.15 -0.49 12.42
C LYS A 167 31.66 0.46 11.32
N GLN A 168 30.93 -0.06 10.32
CA GLN A 168 30.32 0.77 9.27
C GLN A 168 29.28 1.71 9.86
N ARG A 169 28.45 1.20 10.76
CA ARG A 169 27.42 1.99 11.44
C ARG A 169 28.01 3.12 12.29
N GLU A 170 29.07 2.85 13.04
CA GLU A 170 29.84 3.89 13.74
C GLU A 170 30.43 4.90 12.75
N GLY A 171 30.97 4.46 11.62
CA GLY A 171 31.48 5.36 10.58
C GLY A 171 30.42 6.30 9.99
N LEU A 172 29.17 5.83 9.85
CA LEU A 172 28.07 6.61 9.29
C LEU A 172 27.43 7.57 10.32
N PHE A 173 27.26 7.12 11.57
CA PHE A 173 26.46 7.84 12.56
C PHE A 173 27.28 8.35 13.76
N GLY A 174 28.59 8.10 13.81
CA GLY A 174 29.45 8.44 14.94
C GLY A 174 28.92 7.85 16.25
N GLU A 175 28.94 8.62 17.33
CA GLU A 175 28.41 8.22 18.65
C GLU A 175 26.89 7.92 18.62
N ARG A 176 26.14 8.53 17.68
CA ARG A 176 24.71 8.23 17.54
C ARG A 176 24.46 6.80 17.09
N ALA A 177 25.45 6.13 16.48
CA ALA A 177 25.38 4.72 16.15
C ALA A 177 25.03 3.86 17.36
N PHE A 178 25.34 4.32 18.58
CA PHE A 178 25.09 3.62 19.83
C PHE A 178 23.89 4.12 20.63
N SER A 179 23.15 5.09 20.10
CA SER A 179 21.98 5.64 20.79
C SER A 179 20.78 4.70 20.68
N ARG A 180 19.96 4.62 21.74
CA ARG A 180 18.79 3.73 21.83
C ARG A 180 17.77 3.97 20.71
N GLY A 181 17.69 5.19 20.20
CA GLY A 181 16.82 5.56 19.07
C GLY A 181 17.29 5.03 17.71
N LEU A 182 18.58 4.66 17.58
CA LEU A 182 19.14 4.02 16.39
C LEU A 182 19.32 2.51 16.63
N LEU A 183 19.62 2.07 17.86
CA LEU A 183 20.09 0.72 18.17
C LEU A 183 19.07 -0.40 18.31
N MET A 184 17.77 -0.12 18.22
CA MET A 184 16.74 -1.15 18.14
C MET A 184 15.63 -0.77 17.17
N GLN A 185 16.01 -0.23 16.01
CA GLN A 185 15.30 -0.68 14.83
C GLN A 185 16.19 -1.80 14.26
N PRO A 186 15.84 -3.09 14.43
CA PRO A 186 16.01 -4.01 13.30
C PRO A 186 15.62 -3.17 12.08
N ASP A 187 16.46 -3.07 11.04
CA ASP A 187 16.20 -2.23 9.85
C ASP A 187 14.69 -2.19 9.67
N ILE A 188 13.99 -1.05 9.75
CA ILE A 188 12.52 -0.95 9.96
C ILE A 188 11.74 -2.14 9.36
N TYR A 189 12.13 -2.56 8.15
CA TYR A 189 11.92 -3.88 7.52
C TYR A 189 11.92 -5.14 8.42
N ASP A 190 13.00 -5.53 9.10
CA ASP A 190 13.12 -6.65 10.04
C ASP A 190 12.05 -6.60 11.16
N TYR A 191 11.76 -5.40 11.67
CA TYR A 191 10.75 -5.20 12.70
C TYR A 191 9.34 -5.39 12.13
N ILE A 192 9.06 -4.79 10.97
CA ILE A 192 7.79 -4.96 10.24
C ILE A 192 7.61 -6.41 9.84
N GLU A 193 8.66 -7.07 9.36
CA GLU A 193 8.61 -8.45 8.93
C GLU A 193 8.34 -9.36 10.12
N HIS A 194 9.00 -9.13 11.27
CA HIS A 194 8.71 -9.86 12.49
C HIS A 194 7.29 -9.61 12.99
N TYR A 195 6.82 -8.35 13.02
CA TYR A 195 5.43 -8.02 13.34
C TYR A 195 4.46 -8.75 12.40
N ASN A 196 4.65 -8.64 11.08
CA ASN A 196 3.78 -9.26 10.08
C ASN A 196 3.82 -10.79 10.17
N ARG A 197 4.97 -11.38 10.51
CA ARG A 197 5.11 -12.81 10.74
C ARG A 197 4.32 -13.25 11.97
N CYS A 198 4.39 -12.50 13.08
CA CYS A 198 3.56 -12.74 14.25
C CYS A 198 2.07 -12.49 13.97
N ASP A 199 1.72 -11.45 13.21
CA ASP A 199 0.35 -11.10 12.85
C ASP A 199 -0.29 -12.21 12.00
N ARG A 200 0.46 -12.81 11.06
CA ARG A 200 0.01 -13.99 10.31
C ARG A 200 -0.05 -15.26 11.16
N ALA A 201 0.98 -15.50 11.97
CA ALA A 201 1.08 -16.71 12.78
C ALA A 201 -0.04 -16.84 13.82
N LYS A 202 -0.66 -15.73 14.26
CA LYS A 202 -1.70 -15.74 15.30
C LYS A 202 -2.96 -16.51 14.90
N ASP A 203 -3.22 -16.63 13.60
CA ASP A 203 -4.41 -17.28 13.03
C ASP A 203 -4.06 -18.54 12.20
N ASP A 204 -2.77 -18.87 12.05
CA ASP A 204 -2.31 -20.01 11.25
C ASP A 204 -2.59 -21.35 11.96
N PRO A 205 -3.41 -22.25 11.39
CA PRO A 205 -3.74 -23.53 12.02
C PRO A 205 -2.55 -24.46 12.22
N SER A 206 -1.42 -24.25 11.53
CA SER A 206 -0.20 -25.04 11.67
C SER A 206 0.67 -24.64 12.87
N VAL A 207 0.42 -23.47 13.46
CA VAL A 207 1.16 -22.92 14.60
C VAL A 207 0.53 -23.39 15.92
N SER A 208 1.35 -23.76 16.91
CA SER A 208 0.84 -24.18 18.22
C SER A 208 0.08 -23.05 18.92
N GLU A 209 -0.93 -23.38 19.73
CA GLU A 209 -1.73 -22.37 20.47
C GLU A 209 -0.88 -21.50 21.41
N GLU A 210 0.18 -22.07 21.99
CA GLU A 210 1.15 -21.34 22.81
C GLU A 210 1.90 -20.27 21.99
N MET A 211 2.36 -20.63 20.79
CA MET A 211 3.04 -19.71 19.88
C MET A 211 2.07 -18.63 19.36
N LYS A 212 0.82 -18.99 19.06
CA LYS A 212 -0.22 -18.03 18.69
C LYS A 212 -0.50 -17.04 19.82
N ALA A 213 -0.60 -17.52 21.06
CA ALA A 213 -0.82 -16.66 22.23
C ALA A 213 0.33 -15.67 22.42
N MET A 214 1.58 -16.14 22.28
CA MET A 214 2.76 -15.28 22.32
C MET A 214 2.77 -14.26 21.18
N ALA A 215 2.42 -14.67 19.96
CA ALA A 215 2.33 -13.79 18.80
C ALA A 215 1.25 -12.70 18.98
N ARG A 216 0.06 -13.07 19.49
CA ARG A 216 -1.01 -12.12 19.83
C ARG A 216 -0.55 -11.10 20.87
N GLU A 217 0.11 -11.55 21.92
CA GLU A 217 0.60 -10.67 22.98
C GLU A 217 1.71 -9.73 22.48
N TYR A 218 2.62 -10.24 21.65
CA TYR A 218 3.65 -9.43 21.01
C TYR A 218 3.03 -8.32 20.13
N VAL A 219 2.11 -8.69 19.23
CA VAL A 219 1.38 -7.76 18.36
C VAL A 219 0.66 -6.70 19.18
N ARG A 220 0.01 -7.09 20.29
CA ARG A 220 -0.70 -6.17 21.19
C ARG A 220 0.25 -5.17 21.86
N ILE A 221 1.36 -5.64 22.42
CA ILE A 221 2.35 -4.78 23.09
C ILE A 221 2.95 -3.78 22.10
N VAL A 222 3.40 -4.27 20.94
CA VAL A 222 3.97 -3.45 19.87
C VAL A 222 2.98 -2.39 19.41
N SER A 223 1.75 -2.79 19.07
CA SER A 223 0.70 -1.90 18.62
C SER A 223 0.45 -0.77 19.62
N ARG A 224 0.35 -1.11 20.91
CA ARG A 224 0.16 -0.12 21.98
C ARG A 224 1.31 0.88 22.05
N VAL A 225 2.56 0.42 22.09
CA VAL A 225 3.74 1.31 22.17
C VAL A 225 3.80 2.24 20.96
N LYS A 226 3.51 1.72 19.75
CA LYS A 226 3.50 2.50 18.51
C LYS A 226 2.36 3.52 18.46
N ILE A 227 1.17 3.15 18.95
CA ILE A 227 0.05 4.08 19.10
C ILE A 227 0.39 5.20 20.09
N GLU A 228 0.95 4.87 21.26
CA GLU A 228 1.33 5.87 22.27
C GLU A 228 2.36 6.87 21.72
N ALA A 229 3.33 6.38 20.96
CA ALA A 229 4.33 7.22 20.29
C ALA A 229 3.71 8.10 19.20
N MET A 230 2.80 7.56 18.38
CA MET A 230 2.06 8.33 17.37
C MET A 230 1.17 9.41 18.02
N ASP A 231 0.46 9.08 19.09
CA ASP A 231 -0.40 10.00 19.84
C ASP A 231 0.39 11.16 20.43
N LYS A 232 1.59 10.88 20.94
CA LYS A 232 2.51 11.92 21.41
C LYS A 232 2.89 12.89 20.28
N LEU A 233 3.21 12.37 19.10
CA LEU A 233 3.57 13.20 17.94
C LEU A 233 2.38 14.06 17.46
N ILE A 234 1.16 13.50 17.47
CA ILE A 234 -0.07 14.25 17.19
C ILE A 234 -0.30 15.34 18.23
N ALA A 235 -0.01 15.08 19.51
CA ALA A 235 -0.19 16.05 20.59
C ALA A 235 0.81 17.22 20.50
N GLU A 236 2.02 16.96 19.99
CA GLU A 236 3.10 17.94 19.79
C GLU A 236 2.99 18.72 18.47
N ALA A 237 2.16 18.25 17.52
CA ALA A 237 1.95 18.91 16.23
C ALA A 237 1.28 20.30 16.38
N PRO A 238 1.55 21.25 15.47
CA PRO A 238 0.90 22.55 15.46
C PRO A 238 -0.64 22.43 15.51
N GLU A 239 -1.29 23.33 16.23
CA GLU A 239 -2.75 23.29 16.43
C GLU A 239 -3.52 23.27 15.11
N LYS A 240 -3.08 24.07 14.13
CA LYS A 240 -3.65 24.12 12.78
C LYS A 240 -3.69 22.74 12.09
N ASP A 241 -2.68 21.90 12.28
CA ASP A 241 -2.53 20.64 11.54
C ASP A 241 -3.40 19.53 12.13
N ARG A 242 -3.69 19.63 13.43
CA ARG A 242 -4.51 18.65 14.16
C ARG A 242 -5.94 19.12 14.43
N GLU A 243 -6.33 20.31 13.97
CA GLU A 243 -7.65 20.92 14.23
C GLU A 243 -8.80 19.96 13.86
N ALA A 244 -8.79 19.45 12.62
CA ALA A 244 -9.84 18.55 12.14
C ALA A 244 -9.89 17.22 12.91
N LEU A 245 -8.73 16.69 13.34
CA LEU A 245 -8.67 15.50 14.18
C LEU A 245 -9.21 15.78 15.59
N VAL A 246 -8.85 16.90 16.20
CA VAL A 246 -9.38 17.31 17.52
C VAL A 246 -10.90 17.46 17.47
N GLU A 247 -11.42 18.06 16.39
CA GLU A 247 -12.85 18.15 16.16
C GLU A 247 -13.51 16.78 15.99
N ALA A 248 -12.91 15.89 15.19
CA ALA A 248 -13.39 14.51 15.03
C ALA A 248 -13.41 13.73 16.35
N ILE A 249 -12.37 13.88 17.20
CA ILE A 249 -12.30 13.28 18.55
C ILE A 249 -13.45 13.81 19.43
N ARG A 250 -13.75 15.12 19.34
CA ARG A 250 -14.84 15.72 20.12
C ARG A 250 -16.22 15.19 19.69
N VAL A 251 -16.43 14.98 18.39
CA VAL A 251 -17.71 14.51 17.83
C VAL A 251 -17.88 13.01 18.02
N ASN A 252 -16.86 12.20 17.72
CA ASN A 252 -16.89 10.75 17.85
C ASN A 252 -15.52 10.20 18.30
N PRO A 253 -15.24 10.18 19.61
CA PRO A 253 -13.94 9.71 20.13
C PRO A 253 -13.74 8.22 19.88
N LEU A 254 -14.81 7.42 19.83
CA LEU A 254 -14.71 5.98 19.58
C LEU A 254 -14.17 5.70 18.18
N MET A 255 -14.64 6.44 17.16
CA MET A 255 -14.11 6.31 15.81
C MET A 255 -12.68 6.86 15.72
N ALA A 256 -12.48 8.12 16.13
CA ALA A 256 -11.22 8.82 15.91
C ALA A 256 -10.06 8.37 16.80
N GLN A 257 -10.33 7.79 17.98
CA GLN A 257 -9.30 7.33 18.92
C GLN A 257 -9.22 5.81 19.07
N SER A 258 -10.00 5.03 18.34
CA SER A 258 -9.88 3.56 18.40
C SER A 258 -8.48 3.10 18.03
N ALA A 259 -8.00 2.06 18.72
CA ALA A 259 -6.69 1.48 18.45
C ALA A 259 -6.66 0.85 17.05
N GLU A 260 -7.76 0.23 16.64
CA GLU A 260 -7.96 -0.40 15.34
C GLU A 260 -7.80 0.61 14.21
N PHE A 261 -8.45 1.77 14.32
CA PHE A 261 -8.35 2.83 13.31
C PHE A 261 -6.93 3.41 13.22
N LYS A 262 -6.29 3.68 14.37
CA LYS A 262 -4.90 4.15 14.43
C LYS A 262 -3.91 3.15 13.83
N LEU A 263 -4.15 1.86 14.01
CA LEU A 263 -3.29 0.81 13.46
C LEU A 263 -3.32 0.78 11.93
N LEU A 264 -4.40 1.21 11.27
CA LEU A 264 -4.42 1.30 9.82
C LEU A 264 -3.34 2.26 9.31
N PHE A 265 -3.18 3.43 9.97
CA PHE A 265 -2.13 4.41 9.62
C PHE A 265 -0.73 3.89 9.91
N LEU A 266 -0.53 3.24 11.06
CA LEU A 266 0.75 2.64 11.40
C LEU A 266 1.13 1.53 10.42
N LYS A 267 0.20 0.62 10.07
CA LYS A 267 0.44 -0.44 9.08
C LYS A 267 0.77 0.16 7.70
N CYS A 268 0.02 1.16 7.28
CA CYS A 268 0.23 1.87 6.01
C CYS A 268 1.62 2.50 5.91
N GLU A 269 2.11 3.06 7.02
CA GLU A 269 3.38 3.76 7.11
C GLU A 269 4.48 2.89 7.74
N ASP A 270 4.38 1.57 7.62
CA ASP A 270 5.46 0.66 7.98
C ASP A 270 5.92 0.87 9.46
N PHE A 271 4.95 1.15 10.34
CA PHE A 271 5.11 1.49 11.76
C PHE A 271 6.06 2.67 12.05
N VAL A 272 6.23 3.58 11.08
CA VAL A 272 6.91 4.87 11.27
C VAL A 272 5.91 5.88 11.84
N GLU A 273 6.01 6.12 13.14
CA GLU A 273 5.02 6.84 13.94
C GLU A 273 4.81 8.28 13.47
N ALA A 274 5.89 8.96 13.07
CA ALA A 274 5.83 10.33 12.56
C ALA A 274 5.04 10.43 11.25
N ARG A 275 5.26 9.49 10.32
CA ARG A 275 4.53 9.47 9.05
C ARG A 275 3.07 9.08 9.26
N ALA A 276 2.82 8.12 10.13
CA ALA A 276 1.46 7.70 10.50
C ALA A 276 0.66 8.85 11.14
N ALA A 277 1.28 9.60 12.07
CA ALA A 277 0.68 10.78 12.69
C ALA A 277 0.29 11.85 11.65
N VAL A 278 1.23 12.21 10.76
CA VAL A 278 0.97 13.19 9.68
C VAL A 278 -0.14 12.69 8.76
N ARG A 279 -0.11 11.44 8.33
CA ARG A 279 -1.14 10.84 7.47
C ARG A 279 -2.52 10.87 8.15
N MET A 280 -2.59 10.54 9.44
CA MET A 280 -3.85 10.56 10.21
C MET A 280 -4.42 11.98 10.35
N MET A 281 -3.57 12.98 10.59
CA MET A 281 -4.03 14.37 10.61
C MET A 281 -4.56 14.81 9.25
N LYS A 282 -3.84 14.49 8.16
CA LYS A 282 -4.27 14.75 6.78
C LYS A 282 -5.58 14.04 6.44
N TYR A 283 -5.79 12.82 6.92
CA TYR A 283 -7.05 12.09 6.74
C TYR A 283 -8.24 12.90 7.24
N TRP A 284 -8.18 13.38 8.48
CA TRP A 284 -9.29 14.12 9.08
C TRP A 284 -9.49 15.49 8.44
N ALA A 285 -8.40 16.18 8.08
CA ALA A 285 -8.48 17.42 7.33
C ALA A 285 -9.18 17.21 5.98
N MET A 286 -8.80 16.17 5.23
CA MET A 286 -9.43 15.83 3.96
C MET A 286 -10.91 15.42 4.13
N LYS A 287 -11.24 14.65 5.17
CA LYS A 287 -12.63 14.29 5.47
C LYS A 287 -13.49 15.54 5.78
N LYS A 288 -12.96 16.46 6.60
CA LYS A 288 -13.63 17.75 6.90
C LYS A 288 -13.82 18.57 5.64
N PHE A 289 -12.82 18.59 4.77
CA PHE A 289 -12.87 19.32 3.51
C PHE A 289 -13.94 18.76 2.57
N LEU A 290 -13.96 17.44 2.36
CA LEU A 290 -14.86 16.79 1.39
C LEU A 290 -16.32 16.71 1.85
N PHE A 291 -16.57 16.54 3.15
CA PHE A 291 -17.92 16.24 3.66
C PHE A 291 -18.41 17.27 4.69
N GLY A 292 -17.59 18.28 5.00
CA GLY A 292 -17.86 19.27 6.02
C GLY A 292 -17.65 18.77 7.46
N PRO A 293 -17.67 19.68 8.44
CA PRO A 293 -17.42 19.36 9.84
C PRO A 293 -18.49 18.46 10.46
N GLY A 294 -19.75 18.57 9.99
CA GLY A 294 -20.87 17.77 10.51
C GLY A 294 -20.72 16.27 10.26
N ARG A 295 -19.88 15.88 9.31
CA ARG A 295 -19.68 14.48 8.87
C ARG A 295 -18.40 13.86 9.42
N LEU A 296 -17.65 14.57 10.24
CA LEU A 296 -16.40 14.07 10.82
C LEU A 296 -16.62 12.82 11.67
N GLY A 297 -17.65 12.80 12.51
CA GLY A 297 -17.94 11.65 13.38
C GLY A 297 -18.65 10.49 12.72
N GLU A 298 -18.98 10.57 11.43
CA GLU A 298 -19.87 9.63 10.74
C GLU A 298 -19.09 8.73 9.78
N GLU A 299 -19.55 7.50 9.60
CA GLU A 299 -19.10 6.66 8.49
C GLU A 299 -19.62 7.28 7.18
N ILE A 300 -18.76 7.38 6.17
CA ILE A 300 -19.14 7.92 4.86
C ILE A 300 -19.34 6.74 3.91
N THR A 301 -20.52 6.69 3.32
CA THR A 301 -21.02 5.61 2.47
C THR A 301 -21.28 6.13 1.07
N LEU A 302 -21.56 5.23 0.12
CA LEU A 302 -21.92 5.65 -1.24
C LEU A 302 -23.27 6.39 -1.32
N ALA A 303 -24.10 6.29 -0.29
CA ALA A 303 -25.35 7.04 -0.21
C ALA A 303 -25.13 8.53 0.10
N ASP A 304 -23.97 8.88 0.64
CA ASP A 304 -23.61 10.25 1.01
C ASP A 304 -22.95 11.04 -0.13
N VAL A 305 -22.64 10.35 -1.23
CA VAL A 305 -22.14 10.97 -2.46
C VAL A 305 -23.34 11.45 -3.28
N ASP A 306 -23.32 12.72 -3.68
CA ASP A 306 -24.41 13.38 -4.40
C ASP A 306 -24.86 12.58 -5.63
N ASP A 307 -26.18 12.54 -5.87
CA ASP A 307 -26.79 11.83 -7.01
C ASP A 307 -26.25 12.29 -8.37
N CYS A 308 -25.82 13.54 -8.50
CA CYS A 308 -25.25 14.08 -9.74
C CYS A 308 -23.89 13.44 -10.10
N VAL A 309 -23.20 12.88 -9.10
CA VAL A 309 -21.98 12.10 -9.26
C VAL A 309 -22.32 10.66 -9.62
N PHE A 310 -23.52 10.20 -9.25
CA PHE A 310 -23.88 8.79 -9.23
C PHE A 310 -24.59 8.28 -10.48
N ASP A 311 -24.31 8.87 -11.64
CA ASP A 311 -24.66 8.24 -12.90
C ASP A 311 -23.82 6.95 -13.04
N LEU A 312 -24.48 5.79 -12.95
CA LEU A 312 -23.82 4.48 -12.99
C LEU A 312 -23.08 4.24 -14.31
N ASP A 313 -23.47 4.93 -15.38
CA ASP A 313 -22.77 4.90 -16.66
C ASP A 313 -21.46 5.70 -16.62
N VAL A 314 -21.28 6.57 -15.61
CA VAL A 314 -20.07 7.34 -15.30
C VAL A 314 -19.20 6.60 -14.28
N ILE A 315 -19.83 6.02 -13.26
CA ILE A 315 -19.14 5.31 -12.17
C ILE A 315 -18.40 4.07 -12.70
N GLY A 316 -18.88 3.47 -13.79
CA GLY A 316 -18.22 2.38 -14.53
C GLY A 316 -16.80 2.65 -15.01
N HIS A 317 -16.20 3.79 -14.67
CA HIS A 317 -14.83 4.14 -15.01
C HIS A 317 -13.90 4.21 -13.78
N SER A 318 -14.31 3.78 -12.58
CA SER A 318 -13.44 3.70 -11.40
C SER A 318 -13.98 2.69 -10.39
N LEU A 319 -13.33 1.54 -10.22
CA LEU A 319 -13.85 0.40 -9.47
C LEU A 319 -12.82 -0.37 -8.66
N LEU A 320 -13.28 -0.96 -7.56
CA LEU A 320 -12.57 -2.04 -6.88
C LEU A 320 -12.92 -3.37 -7.55
N VAL A 321 -11.92 -4.03 -8.11
CA VAL A 321 -12.06 -5.31 -8.80
C VAL A 321 -12.27 -6.43 -7.77
N PRO A 322 -13.14 -7.42 -8.04
CA PRO A 322 -13.32 -8.57 -7.16
C PRO A 322 -12.04 -9.37 -6.94
N GLY A 323 -11.86 -9.82 -5.69
CA GLY A 323 -10.73 -10.65 -5.30
C GLY A 323 -9.43 -9.85 -5.12
N THR A 324 -8.31 -10.56 -5.21
CA THR A 324 -6.97 -10.02 -5.02
C THR A 324 -6.04 -10.57 -6.08
N ASP A 325 -4.91 -9.91 -6.31
CA ASP A 325 -3.84 -10.50 -7.10
C ASP A 325 -3.12 -11.66 -6.38
N LYS A 326 -2.13 -12.28 -7.02
CA LYS A 326 -1.38 -13.42 -6.45
C LYS A 326 -0.69 -13.12 -5.11
N ASN A 327 -0.50 -11.83 -4.79
CA ASN A 327 0.17 -11.37 -3.57
C ASN A 327 -0.84 -10.90 -2.50
N GLY A 328 -2.13 -11.15 -2.70
CA GLY A 328 -3.19 -10.74 -1.77
C GLY A 328 -3.53 -9.25 -1.84
N ARG A 329 -3.04 -8.51 -2.84
CA ARG A 329 -3.30 -7.07 -2.97
C ARG A 329 -4.65 -6.85 -3.62
N CYS A 330 -5.41 -5.89 -3.10
CA CYS A 330 -6.64 -5.44 -3.74
C CYS A 330 -6.31 -4.72 -5.06
N VAL A 331 -7.17 -4.84 -6.06
CA VAL A 331 -6.96 -4.22 -7.37
C VAL A 331 -8.03 -3.17 -7.60
N PHE A 332 -7.61 -1.92 -7.75
CA PHE A 332 -8.45 -0.81 -8.15
C PHE A 332 -8.20 -0.52 -9.63
N TRP A 333 -9.25 -0.33 -10.41
CA TRP A 333 -9.17 0.07 -11.81
C TRP A 333 -9.85 1.41 -12.03
N GLY A 334 -9.34 2.23 -12.95
CA GLY A 334 -10.05 3.41 -13.41
C GLY A 334 -9.68 3.87 -14.82
N ALA A 335 -10.64 4.46 -15.53
CA ALA A 335 -10.51 5.09 -16.84
C ALA A 335 -10.86 6.58 -16.74
N PRO A 336 -9.98 7.42 -16.16
CA PRO A 336 -10.30 8.81 -15.87
C PRO A 336 -10.67 9.64 -17.12
N ASN A 337 -10.20 9.25 -18.30
CA ASN A 337 -10.50 9.94 -19.55
C ASN A 337 -11.98 9.85 -19.96
N GLU A 338 -12.70 8.83 -19.50
CA GLU A 338 -14.11 8.59 -19.86
C GLU A 338 -15.09 9.40 -18.99
N LEU A 339 -14.58 9.96 -17.90
CA LEU A 339 -15.28 10.85 -16.97
C LEU A 339 -15.27 12.31 -17.42
N VAL A 340 -14.39 12.64 -18.35
CA VAL A 340 -14.15 13.99 -18.80
C VAL A 340 -15.35 14.55 -19.56
N GLY A 341 -15.73 15.79 -19.22
CA GLY A 341 -16.70 16.56 -20.00
C GLY A 341 -18.14 16.10 -19.80
N ARG A 342 -18.39 15.21 -18.85
CA ARG A 342 -19.73 14.85 -18.41
C ARG A 342 -20.22 15.88 -17.39
N ASP A 343 -21.47 16.30 -17.56
CA ASP A 343 -22.10 17.26 -16.65
C ASP A 343 -22.16 16.69 -15.23
N GLY A 344 -21.89 17.54 -14.22
CA GLY A 344 -21.92 17.14 -12.81
C GLY A 344 -20.61 16.53 -12.27
N TRP A 345 -19.66 16.14 -13.12
CA TRP A 345 -18.40 15.55 -12.67
C TRP A 345 -17.35 16.59 -12.28
N THR A 346 -17.38 17.02 -11.01
CA THR A 346 -16.39 17.93 -10.42
C THR A 346 -15.19 17.15 -9.82
N ALA A 347 -14.10 17.86 -9.53
CA ALA A 347 -12.95 17.25 -8.84
C ALA A 347 -13.33 16.77 -7.43
N GLU A 348 -14.19 17.54 -6.75
CA GLU A 348 -14.71 17.24 -5.42
C GLU A 348 -15.60 16.00 -5.42
N ALA A 349 -16.52 15.90 -6.38
CA ALA A 349 -17.36 14.73 -6.61
C ALA A 349 -16.52 13.45 -6.79
N MET A 350 -15.50 13.52 -7.65
CA MET A 350 -14.57 12.40 -7.85
C MET A 350 -13.81 12.06 -6.57
N ALA A 351 -13.40 13.06 -5.79
CA ALA A 351 -12.69 12.86 -4.54
C ALA A 351 -13.58 12.18 -3.47
N GLN A 352 -14.83 12.62 -3.33
CA GLN A 352 -15.83 11.99 -2.46
C GLN A 352 -16.13 10.55 -2.88
N TYR A 353 -16.29 10.31 -4.18
CA TYR A 353 -16.49 8.96 -4.71
C TYR A 353 -15.29 8.05 -4.41
N MET A 354 -14.08 8.49 -4.75
CA MET A 354 -12.84 7.77 -4.46
C MET A 354 -12.66 7.51 -2.97
N TRP A 355 -13.06 8.46 -2.13
CA TRP A 355 -13.04 8.30 -0.68
C TRP A 355 -13.85 7.09 -0.24
N CYS A 356 -15.08 6.95 -0.75
CA CYS A 356 -15.96 5.83 -0.43
C CYS A 356 -15.42 4.50 -0.95
N ILE A 357 -14.97 4.45 -2.21
CA ILE A 357 -14.42 3.20 -2.79
C ILE A 357 -13.19 2.70 -2.04
N VAL A 358 -12.31 3.61 -1.63
CA VAL A 358 -11.15 3.26 -0.81
C VAL A 358 -11.59 2.72 0.57
N HIS A 359 -12.60 3.30 1.21
CA HIS A 359 -13.08 2.79 2.50
C HIS A 359 -13.71 1.40 2.36
N ILE A 360 -14.41 1.14 1.26
CA ILE A 360 -14.90 -0.20 0.91
C ILE A 360 -13.72 -1.17 0.73
N ALA A 361 -12.63 -0.73 0.10
CA ALA A 361 -11.41 -1.53 -0.04
C ALA A 361 -10.74 -1.78 1.33
N LEU A 362 -10.64 -0.77 2.18
CA LEU A 362 -10.06 -0.86 3.52
C LEU A 362 -10.83 -1.80 4.46
N ALA A 363 -12.13 -1.97 4.24
CA ALA A 363 -12.93 -2.96 4.96
C ALA A 363 -12.53 -4.41 4.62
N GLN A 364 -11.79 -4.63 3.52
CA GLN A 364 -11.22 -5.94 3.19
C GLN A 364 -9.88 -6.12 3.93
N PRO A 365 -9.72 -7.19 4.73
CA PRO A 365 -8.48 -7.44 5.47
C PRO A 365 -7.24 -7.45 4.56
N SER A 366 -7.38 -8.03 3.37
CA SER A 366 -6.36 -8.08 2.32
C SER A 366 -5.79 -6.71 1.96
N CYS A 367 -6.63 -5.68 1.83
CA CYS A 367 -6.20 -4.34 1.46
C CYS A 367 -5.30 -3.72 2.53
N SER A 368 -5.69 -3.86 3.80
CA SER A 368 -4.96 -3.30 4.94
C SER A 368 -3.58 -3.97 5.16
N GLU A 369 -3.45 -5.23 4.77
CA GLU A 369 -2.23 -6.03 4.96
C GLU A 369 -1.29 -5.98 3.75
N HIS A 370 -1.83 -6.10 2.55
CA HIS A 370 -1.04 -6.26 1.33
C HIS A 370 -0.99 -4.97 0.51
N GLY A 371 -1.94 -4.06 0.70
CA GLY A 371 -2.06 -2.79 -0.02
C GLY A 371 -2.93 -2.88 -1.27
N LEU A 372 -2.80 -1.85 -2.10
CA LEU A 372 -3.62 -1.61 -3.30
C LEU A 372 -2.75 -1.55 -4.56
N VAL A 373 -3.18 -2.24 -5.60
CA VAL A 373 -2.73 -2.10 -6.98
C VAL A 373 -3.70 -1.16 -7.69
N VAL A 374 -3.21 -0.14 -8.36
CA VAL A 374 -4.04 0.79 -9.14
C VAL A 374 -3.79 0.55 -10.62
N MET A 375 -4.83 0.36 -11.40
CA MET A 375 -4.79 0.18 -12.85
C MET A 375 -5.50 1.35 -13.50
N ILE A 376 -4.79 2.12 -14.33
CA ILE A 376 -5.32 3.31 -14.98
C ILE A 376 -5.36 3.05 -16.49
N ASN A 377 -6.56 2.89 -17.06
CA ASN A 377 -6.74 2.85 -18.49
C ASN A 377 -6.76 4.28 -19.05
N SER A 378 -5.80 4.60 -19.90
CA SER A 378 -5.73 5.87 -20.62
C SER A 378 -5.63 5.65 -22.13
N SER A 379 -6.08 4.48 -22.61
CA SER A 379 -6.02 4.11 -24.03
C SER A 379 -7.07 4.84 -24.89
N SER A 380 -8.20 5.25 -24.31
CA SER A 380 -9.36 5.89 -24.98
C SER A 380 -9.09 7.33 -25.49
N GLY A 381 -7.82 7.70 -25.62
CA GLY A 381 -7.42 9.04 -26.02
C GLY A 381 -7.40 9.97 -24.82
N PHE A 382 -6.34 10.76 -24.75
CA PHE A 382 -6.22 11.80 -23.76
C PHE A 382 -6.71 13.10 -24.38
N ASN A 383 -7.62 13.81 -23.71
CA ASN A 383 -8.08 15.11 -24.17
C ASN A 383 -7.27 16.24 -23.47
N PRO A 384 -6.43 17.00 -24.20
CA PRO A 384 -5.65 18.09 -23.61
C PRO A 384 -6.50 19.27 -23.14
N SER A 385 -7.72 19.47 -23.64
CA SER A 385 -8.59 20.58 -23.22
C SER A 385 -9.11 20.40 -21.79
N VAL A 386 -9.01 19.18 -21.26
CA VAL A 386 -9.30 18.80 -19.87
C VAL A 386 -8.15 19.16 -18.94
N PHE A 387 -6.98 19.39 -19.53
CA PHE A 387 -5.75 19.77 -18.89
C PHE A 387 -5.60 21.29 -18.79
N ASP A 388 -6.70 22.01 -18.56
CA ASP A 388 -6.61 23.36 -18.02
C ASP A 388 -6.02 23.30 -16.60
N GLY A 389 -5.57 24.43 -16.02
CA GLY A 389 -4.96 24.49 -14.69
C GLY A 389 -5.74 23.79 -13.55
N THR A 390 -7.05 23.56 -13.70
CA THR A 390 -7.88 22.71 -12.84
C THR A 390 -7.46 21.23 -12.83
N PHE A 391 -6.71 20.77 -13.82
CA PHE A 391 -6.13 19.43 -13.80
C PHE A 391 -5.05 19.29 -12.72
N ALA A 392 -4.27 20.33 -12.42
CA ALA A 392 -3.36 20.31 -11.27
C ALA A 392 -4.15 20.13 -9.96
N VAL A 393 -5.30 20.79 -9.84
CA VAL A 393 -6.26 20.64 -8.74
C VAL A 393 -6.89 19.24 -8.68
N ARG A 394 -7.24 18.63 -9.82
CA ARG A 394 -7.73 17.23 -9.92
C ARG A 394 -6.66 16.20 -9.56
N ARG A 395 -5.42 16.49 -9.91
CA ARG A 395 -4.24 15.65 -9.63
C ARG A 395 -3.83 15.71 -8.17
N LEU A 396 -4.03 16.86 -7.53
CA LEU A 396 -4.01 17.04 -6.09
C LEU A 396 -5.13 16.21 -5.45
N GLY A 397 -6.36 16.20 -5.97
CA GLY A 397 -7.43 15.32 -5.46
C GLY A 397 -7.02 13.84 -5.35
N THR A 398 -6.47 13.23 -6.41
CA THR A 398 -6.03 11.83 -6.34
C THR A 398 -4.79 11.65 -5.48
N SER A 399 -3.72 12.45 -5.69
CA SER A 399 -2.48 12.29 -4.92
C SER A 399 -2.70 12.53 -3.42
N ILE A 400 -3.56 13.47 -3.03
CA ILE A 400 -3.87 13.75 -1.63
C ILE A 400 -4.72 12.65 -1.04
N ILE A 401 -5.73 12.16 -1.75
CA ILE A 401 -6.50 11.00 -1.26
C ILE A 401 -5.54 9.83 -1.02
N MET A 402 -4.66 9.51 -1.98
CA MET A 402 -3.71 8.42 -1.76
C MET A 402 -2.71 8.70 -0.62
N ASN A 403 -2.43 9.97 -0.32
CA ASN A 403 -1.48 10.39 0.74
C ASN A 403 -2.12 10.62 2.11
N CYS A 404 -3.44 10.73 2.22
CA CYS A 404 -4.14 10.88 3.49
C CYS A 404 -4.81 9.58 3.93
N MET A 405 -5.14 8.69 3.00
CA MET A 405 -5.83 7.44 3.32
C MET A 405 -4.89 6.39 3.91
N PRO A 406 -5.35 5.55 4.85
CA PRO A 406 -4.50 4.59 5.55
C PRO A 406 -4.34 3.26 4.77
N PHE A 407 -3.96 3.35 3.49
CA PHE A 407 -3.59 2.18 2.68
C PHE A 407 -2.32 2.43 1.88
N ARG A 408 -1.60 1.34 1.59
CA ARG A 408 -0.38 1.38 0.81
C ARG A 408 -0.69 1.20 -0.68
N VAL A 409 -0.34 2.19 -1.51
CA VAL A 409 -0.27 1.99 -2.97
C VAL A 409 0.99 1.21 -3.29
N CYS A 410 0.82 -0.04 -3.73
CA CYS A 410 1.94 -0.92 -4.05
C CYS A 410 2.50 -0.64 -5.45
N VAL A 411 1.62 -0.54 -6.45
CA VAL A 411 1.98 -0.26 -7.83
C VAL A 411 0.82 0.42 -8.56
N VAL A 412 1.16 1.31 -9.48
CA VAL A 412 0.23 1.97 -10.40
C VAL A 412 0.58 1.52 -11.81
N HIS A 413 -0.28 0.71 -12.42
CA HIS A 413 -0.19 0.29 -13.81
C HIS A 413 -0.95 1.28 -14.68
N CYS A 414 -0.30 1.88 -15.66
CA CYS A 414 -0.95 2.80 -16.58
C CYS A 414 -0.88 2.27 -18.01
N PHE A 415 -2.03 2.15 -18.66
CA PHE A 415 -2.17 1.59 -20.01
C PHE A 415 -2.39 2.71 -21.02
N PHE A 416 -1.58 2.73 -22.08
CA PHE A 416 -1.60 3.81 -23.06
C PHE A 416 -1.66 3.32 -24.50
N SER A 417 -2.34 4.11 -25.32
CA SER A 417 -2.23 4.01 -26.77
C SER A 417 -1.00 4.80 -27.25
N PRO A 418 -0.13 4.22 -28.10
CA PRO A 418 1.06 4.90 -28.59
C PRO A 418 0.68 6.11 -29.45
N SER A 419 0.80 7.31 -28.88
CA SER A 419 0.72 8.57 -29.63
C SER A 419 1.93 9.46 -29.34
N SER A 420 2.41 10.20 -30.33
CA SER A 420 3.62 11.04 -30.23
C SER A 420 3.48 12.18 -29.21
N TRP A 421 2.27 12.72 -29.06
CA TRP A 421 1.95 13.74 -28.06
C TRP A 421 2.06 13.19 -26.62
N TRP A 422 1.72 11.92 -26.42
CA TRP A 422 1.74 11.27 -25.11
C TRP A 422 3.13 11.22 -24.46
N GLN A 423 4.18 10.97 -25.24
CA GLN A 423 5.56 10.95 -24.73
C GLN A 423 5.96 12.32 -24.14
N SER A 424 5.57 13.40 -24.82
CA SER A 424 5.83 14.78 -24.36
C SER A 424 5.00 15.14 -23.14
N PHE A 425 3.79 14.60 -23.03
CA PHE A 425 2.95 14.76 -21.87
C PHE A 425 3.47 14.00 -20.64
N MET A 426 3.88 12.74 -20.82
CA MET A 426 4.33 11.90 -19.71
C MET A 426 5.62 12.37 -19.07
N THR A 427 6.53 12.98 -19.82
CA THR A 427 7.71 13.60 -19.21
C THR A 427 7.34 14.72 -18.23
N LYS A 428 6.28 15.49 -18.50
CA LYS A 428 5.75 16.50 -17.56
C LYS A 428 5.02 15.84 -16.38
N VAL A 429 4.23 14.80 -16.63
CA VAL A 429 3.55 14.05 -15.55
C VAL A 429 4.57 13.38 -14.63
N LEU A 430 5.51 12.63 -15.16
CA LEU A 430 6.54 11.94 -14.39
C LEU A 430 7.34 12.87 -13.49
N LYS A 431 7.60 14.10 -13.94
CA LYS A 431 8.30 15.13 -13.14
C LYS A 431 7.53 15.52 -11.88
N HIS A 432 6.20 15.49 -11.91
CA HIS A 432 5.36 15.81 -10.75
C HIS A 432 4.91 14.56 -9.96
N LEU A 433 5.09 13.36 -10.51
CA LEU A 433 4.92 12.10 -9.76
C LEU A 433 6.20 11.64 -9.07
N SER A 434 7.32 12.36 -9.24
CA SER A 434 8.59 12.04 -8.57
C SER A 434 8.41 11.91 -7.06
N ASP A 435 7.56 12.75 -6.49
CA ASP A 435 7.35 12.85 -5.05
C ASP A 435 6.45 11.72 -4.54
N PHE A 436 5.55 11.21 -5.39
CA PHE A 436 4.77 9.99 -5.14
C PHE A 436 5.60 8.70 -5.34
N GLY A 437 6.88 8.84 -5.69
CA GLY A 437 7.79 7.73 -5.96
C GLY A 437 7.54 7.10 -7.32
N THR A 438 8.22 7.63 -8.35
CA THR A 438 8.28 7.06 -9.71
C THR A 438 8.55 5.55 -9.75
N LYS A 439 9.18 5.01 -8.71
CA LYS A 439 9.45 3.57 -8.52
C LYS A 439 8.21 2.68 -8.51
N ARG A 440 7.03 3.22 -8.19
CA ARG A 440 5.79 2.45 -8.08
C ARG A 440 4.91 2.52 -9.33
N MET A 441 5.33 3.22 -10.38
CA MET A 441 4.53 3.34 -11.60
C MET A 441 5.11 2.49 -12.72
N VAL A 442 4.25 1.69 -13.35
CA VAL A 442 4.59 0.82 -14.49
C VAL A 442 3.74 1.26 -15.67
N MET A 443 4.41 1.56 -16.78
CA MET A 443 3.73 1.95 -18.02
C MET A 443 3.66 0.77 -18.98
N HIS A 444 2.46 0.55 -19.49
CA HIS A 444 2.13 -0.48 -20.45
C HIS A 444 1.79 0.18 -21.78
N ILE A 445 2.58 -0.11 -22.82
CA ILE A 445 2.41 0.40 -24.18
C ILE A 445 2.38 -0.81 -25.11
N GLY A 446 1.28 -1.01 -25.83
CA GLY A 446 1.13 -2.13 -26.75
C GLY A 446 -0.28 -2.69 -26.77
N ALA A 447 -0.44 -3.84 -27.43
CA ALA A 447 -1.70 -4.56 -27.47
C ALA A 447 -2.06 -5.13 -26.08
N PHE A 448 -3.36 -5.29 -25.82
CA PHE A 448 -3.84 -5.74 -24.51
C PHE A 448 -3.36 -7.16 -24.17
N GLU A 449 -3.27 -8.04 -25.14
CA GLU A 449 -2.84 -9.44 -25.00
C GLU A 449 -1.39 -9.55 -24.51
N GLU A 450 -0.53 -8.64 -24.98
CA GLU A 450 0.87 -8.55 -24.55
C GLU A 450 0.95 -8.01 -23.11
N ASN A 451 0.22 -6.94 -22.84
CA ASN A 451 0.14 -6.35 -21.50
C ASN A 451 -0.41 -7.36 -20.48
N ARG A 452 -1.40 -8.18 -20.86
CA ARG A 452 -1.96 -9.23 -20.02
C ARG A 452 -0.92 -10.28 -19.64
N THR A 453 -0.10 -10.71 -20.60
CA THR A 453 0.99 -11.67 -20.33
C THR A 453 1.99 -11.09 -19.32
N VAL A 454 2.29 -9.80 -19.40
CA VAL A 454 3.16 -9.08 -18.45
C VAL A 454 2.49 -8.95 -17.08
N LEU A 455 1.22 -8.55 -17.03
CA LEU A 455 0.43 -8.44 -15.79
C LEU A 455 0.39 -9.77 -15.04
N GLU A 456 0.10 -10.87 -15.73
CA GLU A 456 0.01 -12.19 -15.12
C GLU A 456 1.40 -12.72 -14.71
N GLY A 457 2.34 -12.76 -15.65
CA GLY A 457 3.66 -13.35 -15.44
C GLY A 457 4.50 -12.59 -14.42
N ILE A 458 4.61 -11.27 -14.57
CA ILE A 458 5.48 -10.44 -13.72
C ILE A 458 4.72 -10.02 -12.46
N PHE A 459 3.56 -9.39 -12.63
CA PHE A 459 2.86 -8.72 -11.53
C PHE A 459 1.88 -9.63 -10.78
N GLY A 460 1.51 -10.77 -11.36
CA GLY A 460 0.56 -11.71 -10.76
C GLY A 460 -0.88 -11.27 -10.77
N ILE A 461 -1.24 -10.41 -11.71
CA ILE A 461 -2.60 -9.92 -11.90
C ILE A 461 -3.21 -10.79 -13.00
N GLY A 462 -4.05 -11.74 -12.61
CA GLY A 462 -4.67 -12.69 -13.52
C GLY A 462 -5.84 -12.08 -14.29
N PRO A 463 -6.40 -12.80 -15.27
CA PRO A 463 -7.51 -12.30 -16.09
C PRO A 463 -8.77 -11.98 -15.26
N ASP A 464 -9.00 -12.67 -14.15
CA ASP A 464 -10.13 -12.41 -13.24
C ASP A 464 -9.94 -11.14 -12.39
N GLN A 465 -8.77 -10.50 -12.46
CA GLN A 465 -8.49 -9.18 -11.85
C GLN A 465 -8.38 -8.06 -12.89
N VAL A 466 -8.66 -8.36 -14.16
CA VAL A 466 -8.55 -7.42 -15.28
C VAL A 466 -9.92 -7.26 -15.93
N ILE A 467 -10.30 -6.04 -16.28
CA ILE A 467 -11.56 -5.76 -16.96
C ILE A 467 -11.55 -6.24 -18.41
N THR A 468 -12.73 -6.51 -18.96
CA THR A 468 -12.90 -7.01 -20.33
C THR A 468 -12.26 -6.12 -21.39
N GLU A 469 -12.28 -4.80 -21.20
CA GLU A 469 -11.72 -3.79 -22.10
C GLU A 469 -10.18 -3.81 -22.12
N LEU A 470 -9.55 -4.42 -21.12
CA LEU A 470 -8.12 -4.68 -21.05
C LEU A 470 -7.77 -6.15 -21.34
N GLY A 471 -8.72 -6.93 -21.86
CA GLY A 471 -8.54 -8.35 -22.19
C GLY A 471 -8.65 -9.31 -21.00
N GLY A 472 -9.29 -8.89 -19.91
CA GLY A 472 -9.60 -9.75 -18.76
C GLY A 472 -11.03 -10.27 -18.74
N ASN A 473 -11.47 -10.74 -17.57
CA ASN A 473 -12.75 -11.41 -17.35
C ASN A 473 -13.73 -10.61 -16.48
N VAL A 474 -13.30 -9.47 -15.92
CA VAL A 474 -14.15 -8.67 -15.03
C VAL A 474 -15.16 -7.89 -15.86
N ASP A 475 -16.43 -8.28 -15.70
CA ASP A 475 -17.57 -7.66 -16.36
C ASP A 475 -18.01 -6.38 -15.62
N MET A 476 -18.11 -5.30 -16.38
CA MET A 476 -18.54 -3.99 -15.90
C MET A 476 -20.02 -3.96 -15.45
N ASP A 477 -20.88 -4.79 -16.05
CA ASP A 477 -22.30 -4.84 -15.68
C ASP A 477 -22.52 -5.45 -14.30
N TRP A 478 -21.76 -6.50 -13.97
CA TRP A 478 -21.74 -7.06 -12.63
C TRP A 478 -21.39 -5.99 -11.60
N TRP A 479 -20.36 -5.20 -11.88
CA TRP A 479 -19.88 -4.19 -10.96
C TRP A 479 -20.87 -3.02 -10.77
N ARG A 480 -21.53 -2.58 -11.85
CA ARG A 480 -22.63 -1.60 -11.75
C ARG A 480 -23.74 -2.08 -10.84
N GLY A 481 -24.08 -3.37 -10.92
CA GLY A 481 -25.04 -4.01 -10.01
C GLY A 481 -24.57 -3.97 -8.55
N TRP A 482 -23.30 -4.32 -8.32
CA TRP A 482 -22.68 -4.36 -6.99
C TRP A 482 -22.61 -2.99 -6.30
N ILE A 483 -22.29 -1.92 -7.04
CA ILE A 483 -22.31 -0.54 -6.53
C ILE A 483 -23.73 -0.10 -6.17
N ARG A 484 -24.70 -0.42 -7.03
CA ARG A 484 -26.12 -0.08 -6.79
C ARG A 484 -26.61 -0.74 -5.50
N GLU A 485 -26.33 -2.03 -5.33
CA GLU A 485 -26.67 -2.79 -4.13
C GLU A 485 -26.08 -2.13 -2.87
N ARG A 486 -24.78 -1.79 -2.87
CA ARG A 486 -24.15 -1.12 -1.71
C ARG A 486 -24.80 0.21 -1.38
N ARG A 487 -25.10 1.02 -2.41
CA ARG A 487 -25.76 2.30 -2.20
C ARG A 487 -27.14 2.12 -1.59
N GLU A 488 -27.93 1.17 -2.08
CA GLU A 488 -29.25 0.83 -1.55
C GLU A 488 -29.18 0.30 -0.11
N GLU A 489 -28.09 -0.40 0.24
CA GLU A 489 -27.81 -0.88 1.59
C GLU A 489 -27.22 0.20 2.53
N GLY A 490 -26.87 1.38 2.01
CA GLY A 490 -26.17 2.42 2.78
C GLY A 490 -24.75 2.01 3.19
N LYS A 491 -24.02 1.34 2.28
CA LYS A 491 -22.64 0.86 2.48
C LYS A 491 -21.62 1.59 1.61
#